data_AF-A0A961T796-F1
#
_entry.id   AF-A0A961T796-F1
#
_cell.length_a   1.000
_cell.length_b   1.000
_cell.length_c   1.000
_cell.angle_alpha   90.00
_cell.angle_beta   90.00
_cell.angle_gamma   90.00
#
_symmetry.space_group_name_H-M   'P 1'
#
loop_
_entity.id
_entity.type
_entity.pdbx_description
1 polymer ?
#
loop_
_entity_poly.entity_id
_entity_poly.type
_entity_poly.pdbx_seq_one_letter_code
_entity_poly.pdbx_strand_id
1 'polypeptide(L)'
;AGPYYTFFRPYHLTSLEVPLTCARAVLYGKADMVPLDRPVAEVCALAKRDLKPGETLDAIGEYMYRSWIMTAPDARAAKAVPCGLLEGGKVTAAVKKGELLTLENVEPDPGSKLVELRRRQDELVLNSD
;
A
#
# COMPACT_ATOMS: atom_id res chain seq x y z
N ALA A 1 -15.27 -4.58 -31.84
CA ALA A 1 -14.36 -4.42 -32.99
C ALA A 1 -13.17 -3.57 -32.54
N GLY A 2 -12.01 -3.69 -33.18
CA GLY A 2 -10.77 -3.02 -32.79
C GLY A 2 -10.85 -1.48 -32.77
N PRO A 3 -9.73 -0.79 -32.48
CA PRO A 3 -8.36 -1.30 -32.41
C PRO A 3 -7.96 -1.94 -31.07
N TYR A 4 -8.83 -1.86 -30.07
CA TYR A 4 -8.62 -2.45 -28.74
C TYR A 4 -9.31 -3.81 -28.64
N TYR A 5 -8.58 -4.81 -28.16
CA TYR A 5 -9.05 -6.18 -27.98
C TYR A 5 -8.80 -6.63 -26.54
N THR A 6 -9.72 -7.41 -25.98
CA THR A 6 -9.63 -7.89 -24.59
C THR A 6 -8.98 -9.27 -24.55
N PHE A 7 -7.87 -9.39 -23.83
CA PHE A 7 -7.32 -10.68 -23.41
C PHE A 7 -7.88 -11.00 -22.03
N PHE A 8 -8.62 -12.11 -21.91
CA PHE A 8 -9.30 -12.48 -20.67
C PHE A 8 -8.84 -13.85 -20.18
N ARG A 9 -8.35 -13.92 -18.94
CA ARG A 9 -8.14 -15.17 -18.21
C ARG A 9 -9.39 -15.41 -17.34
N PRO A 10 -10.28 -16.35 -17.67
CA PRO A 10 -11.58 -16.48 -17.03
C PRO A 10 -11.56 -17.14 -15.63
N TYR A 11 -10.38 -17.30 -15.03
CA TYR A 11 -10.22 -17.90 -13.72
C TYR A 11 -8.92 -17.45 -13.04
N HIS A 12 -8.95 -17.47 -11.72
CA HIS A 12 -7.80 -17.41 -10.83
C HIS A 12 -8.12 -18.22 -9.57
N LEU A 13 -7.29 -19.20 -9.25
CA LEU A 13 -7.51 -20.18 -8.19
C LEU A 13 -6.85 -19.79 -6.86
N THR A 14 -6.35 -18.55 -6.75
CA THR A 14 -5.83 -17.98 -5.51
C THR A 14 -4.71 -18.83 -4.89
N SER A 15 -4.90 -19.31 -3.67
CA SER A 15 -3.95 -20.15 -2.95
C SER A 15 -3.59 -21.44 -3.70
N LEU A 16 -4.48 -21.99 -4.52
CA LEU A 16 -4.21 -23.22 -5.28
C LEU A 16 -3.15 -23.03 -6.38
N GLU A 17 -2.87 -21.80 -6.81
CA GLU A 17 -1.83 -21.53 -7.82
C GLU A 17 -0.43 -21.30 -7.21
N VAL A 18 -0.35 -20.95 -5.92
CA VAL A 18 0.92 -20.65 -5.22
C VAL A 18 1.93 -21.80 -5.29
N PRO A 19 1.55 -23.09 -5.17
CA PRO A 19 2.51 -24.20 -5.33
C PRO A 19 3.22 -24.22 -6.69
N LEU A 20 2.58 -23.70 -7.74
CA LEU A 20 3.19 -23.59 -9.06
C LEU A 20 4.32 -22.55 -9.07
N THR A 21 4.16 -21.43 -8.35
CA THR A 21 5.21 -20.44 -8.13
C THR A 21 6.38 -21.06 -7.36
N CYS A 22 6.11 -21.81 -6.29
CA CYS A 22 7.15 -22.49 -5.51
C CYS A 22 7.95 -23.47 -6.38
N ALA A 23 7.27 -24.32 -7.17
CA ALA A 23 7.93 -25.24 -8.09
C ALA A 23 8.80 -24.50 -9.11
N ARG A 24 8.30 -23.41 -9.71
CA ARG A 24 9.07 -22.62 -10.68
C ARG A 24 10.28 -21.91 -10.06
N ALA A 25 10.15 -21.39 -8.85
CA ALA A 25 11.25 -20.75 -8.15
C ALA A 25 12.37 -21.74 -7.82
N VAL A 26 12.03 -22.92 -7.29
CA VAL A 26 13.02 -23.91 -6.85
C VAL A 26 13.62 -24.70 -8.02
N LEU A 27 12.79 -25.17 -8.95
CA LEU A 27 13.25 -26.04 -10.04
C LEU A 27 13.89 -25.26 -11.19
N TYR A 28 13.47 -24.00 -11.41
CA TYR A 28 13.87 -23.21 -12.58
C TYR A 28 14.46 -21.84 -12.23
N GLY A 29 14.62 -21.49 -10.95
CA GLY A 29 15.14 -20.18 -10.54
C GLY A 29 14.28 -19.01 -11.03
N LYS A 30 12.98 -19.23 -11.27
CA LYS A 30 12.10 -18.25 -11.91
C LYS A 30 11.04 -17.72 -10.95
N ALA A 31 11.01 -16.40 -10.77
CA ALA A 31 9.92 -15.70 -10.11
C ALA A 31 8.73 -15.50 -11.06
N ASP A 32 7.50 -15.56 -10.51
CA ASP A 32 6.28 -15.31 -11.29
C ASP A 32 5.94 -13.82 -11.40
N MET A 33 6.31 -13.01 -10.41
CA MET A 33 6.15 -11.56 -10.40
C MET A 33 7.17 -10.92 -9.46
N VAL A 34 7.74 -9.78 -9.87
CA VAL A 34 8.62 -8.93 -9.06
C VAL A 34 8.24 -7.46 -9.27
N PRO A 35 8.44 -6.57 -8.29
CA PRO A 35 8.28 -5.14 -8.50
C PRO A 35 9.37 -4.61 -9.45
N LEU A 36 9.10 -3.46 -10.08
CA LEU A 36 10.15 -2.65 -10.71
C LEU A 36 11.02 -2.00 -9.63
N ASP A 37 12.25 -1.63 -9.99
CA ASP A 37 13.19 -0.97 -9.08
C ASP A 37 12.65 0.36 -8.51
N ARG A 38 11.78 1.04 -9.28
CA ARG A 38 11.11 2.28 -8.89
C ARG A 38 9.59 2.11 -8.93
N PRO A 39 8.90 2.17 -7.77
CA PRO A 39 7.44 2.14 -7.73
C PRO A 39 6.81 3.32 -8.46
N VAL A 40 5.80 3.04 -9.29
CA VAL A 40 5.04 4.05 -10.05
C VAL A 40 3.71 4.43 -9.38
N ALA A 41 3.26 3.64 -8.41
CA ALA A 41 2.04 3.84 -7.67
C ALA A 41 2.25 3.62 -6.18
N GLU A 42 1.42 4.27 -5.37
CA GLU A 42 1.37 4.09 -3.92
C GLU A 42 -0.07 3.78 -3.52
N VAL A 43 -0.25 2.77 -2.66
CA VAL A 43 -1.55 2.52 -2.04
C VAL A 43 -1.63 3.40 -0.79
N CYS A 44 -2.36 4.49 -0.89
CA CYS A 44 -2.65 5.43 0.20
C CYS A 44 -3.98 5.07 0.89
N ALA A 45 -4.48 5.92 1.79
CA ALA A 45 -5.77 5.70 2.45
C ALA A 45 -6.62 6.96 2.62
N LEU A 46 -7.93 6.77 2.53
CA LEU A 46 -8.93 7.80 2.83
C LEU A 46 -9.76 7.40 4.06
N ALA A 47 -10.09 8.37 4.90
CA ALA A 47 -10.94 8.15 6.07
C ALA A 47 -12.38 7.77 5.64
N LYS A 48 -12.98 6.78 6.30
CA LYS A 48 -14.37 6.33 6.06
C LYS A 48 -15.38 7.08 6.93
N ARG A 49 -14.92 7.73 8.01
CA ARG A 49 -15.67 8.56 8.94
C ARG A 49 -14.79 9.70 9.43
N ASP A 50 -15.39 10.65 10.16
CA ASP A 50 -14.61 11.64 10.88
C ASP A 50 -13.78 10.96 11.98
N LEU A 51 -12.50 11.34 12.07
CA LEU A 51 -11.53 10.87 13.06
C LEU A 51 -11.04 12.05 13.91
N LYS A 52 -10.82 11.79 15.20
CA LYS A 52 -10.37 12.75 16.20
C LYS A 52 -8.94 12.44 16.63
N PRO A 53 -8.16 13.48 16.99
CA PRO A 53 -6.83 13.27 17.57
C PRO A 53 -6.88 12.31 18.76
N GLY A 54 -5.89 11.41 18.83
CA GLY A 54 -5.73 10.40 19.88
C GLY A 54 -6.39 9.05 19.55
N GLU A 55 -7.27 8.96 18.56
CA GLU A 55 -7.81 7.68 18.10
C GLU A 55 -6.70 6.77 17.55
N THR A 56 -6.76 5.48 17.87
CA THR A 56 -5.94 4.46 17.22
C THR A 56 -6.64 4.02 15.95
N LEU A 57 -5.93 4.05 14.82
CA LEU A 57 -6.42 3.50 13.57
C LEU A 57 -6.60 2.00 13.70
N ASP A 58 -7.74 1.53 13.19
CA ASP A 58 -8.14 0.14 13.18
C ASP A 58 -7.45 -0.61 12.02
N ALA A 59 -8.05 -1.63 11.42
CA ALA A 59 -7.45 -2.36 10.29
C ALA A 59 -8.15 -2.11 8.94
N ILE A 60 -7.46 -2.49 7.85
CA ILE A 60 -8.11 -2.58 6.54
C ILE A 60 -9.24 -3.60 6.58
N GLY A 61 -10.39 -3.21 6.04
CA GLY A 61 -11.63 -4.01 6.09
C GLY A 61 -12.57 -3.63 7.24
N GLU A 62 -12.14 -2.77 8.18
CA GLU A 62 -12.93 -2.40 9.35
C GLU A 62 -13.68 -1.06 9.16
N TYR A 63 -13.45 -0.03 9.99
CA TYR A 63 -14.31 1.16 10.10
C TYR A 63 -13.63 2.49 9.83
N MET A 64 -12.32 2.67 10.07
CA MET A 64 -11.72 4.02 10.03
C MET A 64 -11.22 4.43 8.65
N TYR A 65 -10.64 3.53 7.85
CA TYR A 65 -10.07 3.90 6.55
C TYR A 65 -10.25 2.85 5.45
N ARG A 66 -10.05 3.27 4.20
CA ARG A 66 -10.04 2.41 3.00
C ARG A 66 -8.84 2.76 2.11
N SER A 67 -8.34 1.79 1.38
CA SER A 67 -7.26 2.00 0.41
C SER A 67 -7.67 2.93 -0.73
N TRP A 68 -6.67 3.65 -1.26
CA TRP A 68 -6.81 4.56 -2.40
C TRP A 68 -5.50 4.60 -3.18
N ILE A 69 -5.53 4.26 -4.47
CA ILE A 69 -4.32 4.25 -5.30
C ILE A 69 -4.02 5.67 -5.80
N MET A 70 -2.75 6.06 -5.72
CA MET A 70 -2.22 7.31 -6.27
C MET A 70 -0.97 7.00 -7.10
N THR A 71 -0.60 7.90 -8.01
CA THR A 71 0.75 7.84 -8.60
C THR A 71 1.77 8.07 -7.49
N ALA A 72 2.95 7.44 -7.57
CA ALA A 72 3.97 7.63 -6.55
C ALA A 72 4.41 9.11 -6.39
N PRO A 73 4.53 9.92 -7.47
CA PRO A 73 4.76 11.37 -7.33
C PRO A 73 3.66 12.11 -6.58
N ASP A 74 2.39 11.87 -6.89
CA ASP A 74 1.27 12.56 -6.24
C ASP A 74 1.17 12.20 -4.75
N ALA A 75 1.38 10.91 -4.42
CA ALA A 75 1.40 10.44 -3.04
C ALA A 75 2.51 11.11 -2.23
N ARG A 76 3.71 11.24 -2.80
CA ARG A 76 4.85 11.94 -2.17
C ARG A 76 4.55 13.42 -1.98
N ALA A 77 4.04 14.10 -3.02
CA ALA A 77 3.68 15.51 -2.94
C ALA A 77 2.63 15.78 -1.85
N ALA A 78 1.65 14.87 -1.70
CA ALA A 78 0.62 14.94 -0.68
C ALA A 78 1.08 14.43 0.71
N LYS A 79 2.32 13.96 0.85
CA LYS A 79 2.84 13.29 2.06
C LYS A 79 1.89 12.18 2.56
N ALA A 80 1.29 11.44 1.63
CA ALA A 80 0.35 10.39 1.94
C ALA A 80 1.06 9.25 2.69
N VAL A 81 0.42 8.72 3.74
CA VAL A 81 0.95 7.56 4.44
C VAL A 81 0.58 6.30 3.66
N PRO A 82 1.55 5.43 3.33
CA PRO A 82 1.25 4.15 2.70
C PRO A 82 0.29 3.33 3.57
N CYS A 83 -0.78 2.84 2.96
CA CYS A 83 -1.94 2.23 3.61
C CYS A 83 -1.56 1.07 4.54
N GLY A 84 -0.56 0.27 4.14
CA GLY A 84 -0.06 -0.85 4.93
C GLY A 84 0.61 -0.46 6.24
N LEU A 85 0.92 0.82 6.48
CA LEU A 85 1.55 1.31 7.71
C LEU A 85 0.56 1.87 8.74
N LEU A 86 -0.73 1.88 8.42
CA LEU A 86 -1.73 2.61 9.22
C LEU A 86 -2.29 1.81 10.38
N GLU A 87 -2.31 0.49 10.32
CA GLU A 87 -2.87 -0.36 11.38
C GLU A 87 -2.11 -0.14 12.69
N GLY A 88 -2.83 0.17 13.77
CA GLY A 88 -2.25 0.51 15.07
C GLY A 88 -1.66 1.92 15.16
N GLY A 89 -1.63 2.67 14.06
CA GLY A 89 -1.21 4.08 14.03
C GLY A 89 -2.14 5.00 14.82
N LYS A 90 -1.71 6.24 15.02
CA LYS A 90 -2.44 7.26 15.78
C LYS A 90 -2.90 8.41 14.92
N VAL A 91 -4.12 8.86 15.15
CA VAL A 91 -4.64 10.10 14.57
C VAL A 91 -4.04 11.27 15.36
N THR A 92 -3.31 12.17 14.70
CA THR A 92 -2.61 13.30 15.31
C THR A 92 -3.34 14.63 15.10
N ALA A 93 -4.15 14.74 14.05
CA ALA A 93 -5.03 15.88 13.78
C ALA A 93 -6.44 15.40 13.40
N ALA A 94 -7.45 16.28 13.49
CA ALA A 94 -8.81 15.90 13.10
C ALA A 94 -8.88 15.63 11.59
N VAL A 95 -9.49 14.52 11.21
CA VAL A 95 -9.62 14.08 9.80
C VAL A 95 -11.08 13.95 9.44
N LYS A 96 -11.52 14.52 8.33
CA LYS A 96 -12.89 14.38 7.85
C LYS A 96 -13.08 13.13 7.00
N LYS A 97 -14.31 12.59 7.00
CA LYS A 97 -14.67 11.51 6.08
C LYS A 97 -14.30 11.88 4.63
N GLY A 98 -13.55 11.00 3.98
CA GLY A 98 -13.06 11.16 2.60
C GLY A 98 -11.72 11.86 2.48
N GLU A 99 -11.18 12.42 3.57
CA GLU A 99 -9.86 13.07 3.59
C GLU A 99 -8.73 12.02 3.57
N LEU A 100 -7.60 12.43 3.00
CA LEU A 100 -6.39 11.63 2.88
C LEU A 100 -5.67 11.50 4.22
N LEU A 101 -5.20 10.30 4.53
CA LEU A 101 -4.34 10.06 5.67
C LEU A 101 -2.89 10.36 5.29
N THR A 102 -2.33 11.40 5.90
CA THR A 102 -1.02 11.97 5.60
C THR A 102 -0.17 12.06 6.86
N LEU A 103 1.13 12.31 6.69
CA LEU A 103 2.04 12.54 7.81
C LEU A 103 1.66 13.75 8.69
N GLU A 104 0.72 14.58 8.24
CA GLU A 104 0.25 15.75 8.99
C GLU A 104 -0.92 15.42 9.93
N ASN A 105 -1.64 14.32 9.69
CA ASN A 105 -2.84 13.98 10.45
C ASN A 105 -2.85 12.56 11.06
N VAL A 106 -1.89 11.71 10.69
CA VAL A 106 -1.67 10.41 11.31
C VAL A 106 -0.19 10.08 11.49
N GLU A 107 0.11 9.24 12.46
CA GLU A 107 1.44 8.72 12.75
C GLU A 107 1.40 7.18 12.78
N PRO A 108 2.13 6.48 11.89
CA PRO A 108 2.30 5.03 11.95
C PRO A 108 2.92 4.55 13.27
N ASP A 109 2.63 3.31 13.68
CA ASP A 109 3.27 2.72 14.86
C ASP A 109 4.80 2.62 14.68
N PRO A 110 5.62 3.36 15.46
CA PRO A 110 7.07 3.32 15.34
C PRO A 110 7.68 1.97 15.76
N GLY A 111 6.94 1.15 16.52
CA GLY A 111 7.34 -0.22 16.88
C GLY A 111 7.17 -1.23 15.75
N SER A 112 6.50 -0.85 14.65
CA SER A 112 6.22 -1.76 13.53
C SER A 112 7.47 -2.06 12.71
N LYS A 113 7.78 -3.35 12.56
CA LYS A 113 8.85 -3.81 11.65
C LYS A 113 8.57 -3.40 10.20
N LEU A 114 7.31 -3.28 9.80
CA LEU A 114 6.94 -2.87 8.46
C LEU A 114 7.29 -1.39 8.21
N VAL A 115 7.09 -0.52 9.22
CA VAL A 115 7.51 0.89 9.17
C VAL A 115 9.03 0.99 9.04
N GLU A 116 9.78 0.19 9.81
CA GLU A 116 11.25 0.12 9.68
C GLU A 116 11.69 -0.29 8.27
N LEU A 117 11.12 -1.38 7.73
CA LEU A 117 11.48 -1.87 6.39
C LEU A 117 11.09 -0.87 5.29
N ARG A 118 9.96 -0.16 5.44
CA ARG A 118 9.56 0.88 4.50
C ARG A 118 10.56 2.04 4.48
N ARG A 119 11.02 2.51 5.64
CA ARG A 119 12.06 3.55 5.71
C ARG A 119 13.33 3.13 4.96
N ARG A 120 13.78 1.88 5.13
CA ARG A 120 14.93 1.32 4.40
C ARG A 120 14.68 1.25 2.89
N GLN A 121 13.46 0.94 2.47
CA GLN A 121 13.09 0.95 1.05
C GLN A 121 13.13 2.38 0.49
N ASP A 122 12.58 3.36 1.22
CA ASP A 122 12.59 4.76 0.80
C ASP A 122 14.04 5.27 0.69
N GLU A 123 14.92 4.96 1.65
CA GLU A 123 16.35 5.25 1.57
C GLU A 123 17.02 4.62 0.33
N LEU A 124 16.73 3.35 0.05
CA LEU A 124 17.29 2.63 -1.10
C LEU A 124 16.85 3.24 -2.44
N VAL A 125 15.57 3.61 -2.57
CA VAL A 125 14.94 4.00 -3.83
C VAL A 125 15.03 5.50 -4.11
N LEU A 126 15.04 6.34 -3.06
CA LEU A 126 15.01 7.80 -3.16
C LEU A 126 16.39 8.44 -3.02
N ASN A 127 17.36 7.80 -2.35
CA ASN A 127 18.72 8.34 -2.23
C ASN A 127 19.67 7.86 -3.35
N SER A 128 19.15 7.14 -4.35
CA SER A 128 19.91 6.61 -5.47
C SER A 128 19.90 7.52 -6.72
N ASP A 129 19.58 8.81 -6.54
CA ASP A 129 19.73 9.87 -7.56
C ASP A 129 20.99 10.72 -7.32
#